data_AF-A0A2N3E0H2-F1
#
_entry.id   AF-A0A2N3E0H2-F1
#
_cell.length_a   1.000
_cell.length_b   1.000
_cell.length_c   1.000
_cell.angle_alpha   90.00
_cell.angle_beta   90.00
_cell.angle_gamma   90.00
#
_symmetry.space_group_name_H-M   'P 1'
#
loop_
_entity.id
_entity.type
_entity.pdbx_description
1 polymer ?
#
loop_
_entity_poly.entity_id
_entity_poly.type
_entity_poly.pdbx_seq_one_letter_code
_entity_poly.pdbx_strand_id
1 'polypeptide(L)' 'NVTECIGGAQAITETELGDRYHTHCDPRLNASQSLELAFLIAEGLKKERAEARRAQPALALGAW' A
#
# COMPACT_ATOMS: atom_id res chain seq x y z
N ASN A 1 -3.47 -17.59 7.10
CA ASN A 1 -2.68 -16.38 7.42
C ASN A 1 -1.21 -16.80 7.49
N VAL A 2 -0.29 -16.12 6.81
CA VAL A 2 1.15 -16.48 6.74
C VAL A 2 2.00 -15.41 7.43
N THR A 3 3.23 -15.76 7.81
CA THR A 3 4.19 -14.84 8.46
C THR A 3 5.52 -14.95 7.72
N GLU A 4 5.59 -14.37 6.53
CA GLU A 4 6.77 -14.50 5.66
C GLU A 4 7.55 -13.17 5.55
N CYS A 5 6.89 -12.01 5.72
CA CYS A 5 7.52 -10.68 5.73
C CYS A 5 7.45 -10.03 7.13
N ILE A 6 8.53 -9.38 7.56
CA ILE A 6 8.59 -8.60 8.81
C ILE A 6 7.82 -7.28 8.71
N GLY A 7 7.37 -6.75 9.85
CA GLY A 7 6.69 -5.46 9.95
C GLY A 7 5.21 -5.49 9.59
N GLY A 8 4.73 -4.39 8.99
CA GLY A 8 3.29 -4.10 8.81
C GLY A 8 2.58 -3.80 10.12
N ALA A 9 1.26 -3.58 10.06
CA ALA A 9 0.45 -3.21 11.23
C ALA A 9 0.44 -4.27 12.36
N GLN A 10 0.76 -5.53 12.05
CA GLN A 10 0.89 -6.61 13.03
C GLN A 10 2.29 -6.69 13.67
N ALA A 11 3.23 -5.84 13.26
CA ALA A 11 4.59 -5.79 13.77
C ALA A 11 5.31 -7.15 13.79
N ILE A 12 5.20 -7.91 12.69
CA ILE A 12 5.79 -9.25 12.58
C ILE A 12 7.31 -9.15 12.76
N THR A 13 7.83 -9.87 13.76
CA THR A 13 9.26 -9.93 14.10
C THR A 13 9.96 -11.07 13.36
N GLU A 14 11.29 -11.03 13.33
CA GLU A 14 12.10 -12.08 12.71
C GLU A 14 11.86 -13.47 13.35
N THR A 15 11.59 -13.49 14.65
CA THR A 15 11.26 -14.72 15.40
C THR A 15 9.91 -15.34 15.00
N GLU A 16 9.00 -14.57 14.40
CA GLU A 16 7.67 -15.04 13.99
C GLU A 16 7.64 -15.56 12.54
N LEU A 17 8.76 -15.45 11.81
CA LEU A 17 8.88 -15.93 10.44
C LEU A 17 8.78 -17.47 10.36
N GLY A 18 9.32 -18.18 11.36
CA GLY A 18 9.39 -19.66 11.36
C GLY A 18 8.04 -20.37 11.50
N ASP A 19 6.99 -19.69 11.94
CA ASP A 19 5.73 -20.34 12.33
C ASP A 19 4.91 -20.84 11.13
N ARG A 20 4.99 -20.19 9.96
CA ARG A 20 4.16 -20.48 8.77
C ARG A 20 4.83 -20.21 7.42
N TYR A 21 6.12 -20.49 7.29
CA TYR A 21 6.83 -20.46 6.01
C TYR A 21 6.47 -21.71 5.19
N HIS A 22 5.57 -21.59 4.21
CA HIS A 22 5.08 -22.72 3.40
C HIS A 22 5.70 -22.82 2.00
N THR A 23 6.58 -21.89 1.61
CA THR A 23 7.13 -21.81 0.26
C THR A 23 8.66 -21.79 0.28
N HIS A 24 9.28 -22.49 -0.67
CA HIS A 24 10.73 -22.42 -0.95
C HIS A 24 11.12 -21.19 -1.80
N CYS A 25 10.17 -20.28 -2.04
CA CYS A 25 10.33 -19.07 -2.82
C CYS A 25 10.44 -17.85 -1.89
N ASP A 26 10.53 -16.65 -2.49
CA ASP A 26 10.59 -15.41 -1.73
C ASP A 26 9.37 -15.21 -0.81
N PRO A 27 9.58 -14.61 0.39
CA PRO A 27 8.51 -14.35 1.34
C PRO A 27 7.40 -13.45 0.81
N ARG A 28 6.15 -13.83 1.10
CA ARG A 28 4.95 -13.12 0.65
C ARG A 28 4.31 -12.27 1.74
N LEU A 29 3.70 -11.17 1.33
CA LEU A 29 2.81 -10.40 2.22
C LEU A 29 1.60 -11.23 2.61
N ASN A 30 1.23 -11.16 3.89
CA ASN A 30 -0.03 -11.74 4.34
C ASN A 30 -1.22 -10.85 3.98
N ALA A 31 -2.44 -11.31 4.25
CA ALA A 31 -3.66 -10.59 3.87
C ALA A 31 -3.74 -9.19 4.52
N SER A 32 -3.32 -9.05 5.78
CA SER A 32 -3.33 -7.77 6.49
C SER A 32 -2.28 -6.81 5.94
N GLN A 33 -1.06 -7.28 5.70
CA GLN A 33 0.02 -6.49 5.09
C GLN A 33 -0.35 -6.05 3.65
N SER A 34 -1.00 -6.93 2.88
CA SER A 34 -1.45 -6.63 1.52
C SER A 34 -2.54 -5.55 1.51
N LEU A 35 -3.48 -5.63 2.46
CA LEU A 35 -4.56 -4.65 2.59
C LEU A 35 -4.02 -3.28 3.05
N GLU A 36 -3.07 -3.28 4.00
CA GLU A 36 -2.37 -2.07 4.42
C GLU A 36 -1.67 -1.39 3.23
N LEU A 37 -0.91 -2.15 2.44
CA LEU A 37 -0.26 -1.66 1.22
C LEU A 37 -1.29 -1.08 0.23
N ALA A 38 -2.43 -1.74 0.04
CA ALA A 38 -3.48 -1.25 -0.84
C ALA A 38 -4.02 0.11 -0.40
N PHE A 39 -4.23 0.33 0.90
CA PHE A 39 -4.64 1.63 1.44
C PHE A 39 -3.57 2.71 1.27
N LEU A 40 -2.29 2.38 1.52
CA LEU A 40 -1.19 3.33 1.32
C LEU A 40 -1.11 3.79 -0.14
N ILE A 41 -1.22 2.86 -1.09
CA ILE A 41 -1.25 3.19 -2.53
C ILE A 41 -2.48 4.05 -2.87
N ALA A 42 -3.67 3.68 -2.35
CA ALA A 42 -4.89 4.43 -2.61
C ALA A 42 -4.82 5.88 -2.12
N GLU A 43 -4.28 6.13 -0.93
CA GLU A 43 -4.09 7.48 -0.40
C GLU A 43 -3.02 8.26 -1.19
N GLY A 44 -1.95 7.60 -1.63
CA GLY A 44 -0.95 8.20 -2.55
C GLY A 44 -1.61 8.69 -3.85
N LEU A 45 -2.36 7.82 -4.53
CA LEU A 45 -3.07 8.15 -5.78
C LEU A 45 -4.11 9.25 -5.57
N LYS A 46 -4.80 9.26 -4.43
CA LYS A 46 -5.77 10.31 -4.09
C LYS A 46 -5.09 11.67 -3.90
N LYS A 47 -3.93 11.70 -3.25
CA LYS A 47 -3.13 12.92 -3.09
C LYS A 47 -2.66 13.45 -4.44
N GLU A 48 -2.11 12.60 -5.31
CA GLU A 48 -1.69 12.98 -6.67
C GLU A 48 -2.84 13.59 -7.48
N ARG A 49 -4.03 12.97 -7.44
CA ARG A 49 -5.24 13.50 -8.12
C ARG A 49 -5.66 14.87 -7.57
N ALA A 50 -5.59 15.05 -6.26
CA ALA A 50 -5.93 16.33 -5.62
C ALA A 50 -4.95 17.44 -6.01
N GLU A 51 -3.65 17.11 -6.08
CA GLU A 51 -2.60 18.03 -6.52
C GLU A 51 -2.77 18.41 -8.00
N ALA A 52 -3.03 17.44 -8.87
CA ALA A 52 -3.31 17.69 -10.29
C ALA A 52 -4.53 18.60 -10.49
N ARG A 53 -5.60 18.41 -9.70
CA ARG A 53 -6.80 19.27 -9.74
C ARG A 53 -6.52 20.69 -9.26
N ARG A 54 -5.65 20.87 -8.25
CA ARG A 54 -5.23 22.20 -7.78
C ARG A 54 -4.34 22.93 -8.78
N ALA A 55 -3.52 22.18 -9.51
CA ALA A 55 -2.63 22.71 -10.53
C ALA A 55 -3.36 23.13 -11.83
N GLN A 56 -4.66 22.81 -11.97
CA GLN A 56 -5.45 23.18 -13.14
C GLN A 56 -5.92 24.65 -13.00
N PRO A 57 -5.40 25.61 -13.79
CA PRO A 57 -5.82 27.00 -13.69
C PRO A 57 -7.27 27.17 -14.17
N ALA A 58 -8.00 28.08 -13.54
CA ALA A 58 -9.44 28.36 -13.74
C ALA A 58 -9.85 28.88 -15.14
N LEU A 59 -8.99 28.74 -16.17
CA LEU A 59 -9.20 29.29 -17.51
C LEU A 59 -10.06 28.40 -18.43
N ALA A 60 -10.51 27.23 -17.98
CA ALA A 60 -11.37 26.35 -18.81
C ALA A 60 -12.87 26.71 -18.79
N LEU A 61 -13.30 27.72 -18.01
CA LEU A 61 -14.72 28.11 -17.87
C LEU A 61 -15.13 29.36 -18.70
N GLY A 62 -14.26 29.86 -19.58
CA GLY A 62 -14.49 31.13 -20.29
C GLY A 62 -14.04 31.17 -21.75
N ALA A 63 -13.99 30.03 -22.45
CA ALA A 63 -13.75 30.00 -23.89
C ALA A 63 -15.08 29.74 -24.62
N TRP A 64 -15.84 30.81 -24.81
CA TRP A 64 -16.87 30.94 -25.86
C TRP A 64 -16.36 31.96 -26.87
#